data_AF-A0AA48HKN0-F1
#
_entry.id   AF-A0AA48HKN0-F1
#
_cell.length_a   1.000
_cell.length_b   1.000
_cell.length_c   1.000
_cell.angle_alpha   90.00
_cell.angle_beta   90.00
_cell.angle_gamma   90.00
#
_symmetry.space_group_name_H-M   'P 1'
#
loop_
_entity.id
_entity.type
_entity.pdbx_description
1 polymer ?
#
loop_
_entity_poly.entity_id
_entity_poly.type
_entity_poly.pdbx_seq_one_letter_code
_entity_poly.pdbx_strand_id
1 'polypeptide(L)'
;MNKLINVVLLLATATFTVSAQAKSEEEFYKDMNQMCAETNTKSSTVFITSCYQYIRGFLQGAVITDTVIMEQVDKSAFKSSYENRAYRTRVGMERTKTPATLYAGFCLPDDNVTHEVVLHLLKSVQDNFKAADEIPGNPLSEHLYALLKQSYPCKDSTQVSVDRK
;
A
#
# COMPACT_ATOMS: atom_id res chain seq x y z
N MET A 1 5.21 75.79 -28.63
CA MET A 1 3.83 75.41 -28.26
C MET A 1 3.70 73.89 -28.33
N ASN A 2 3.64 73.30 -27.13
CA ASN A 2 3.07 72.02 -26.70
C ASN A 2 3.13 70.79 -27.63
N LYS A 3 4.13 69.93 -27.40
CA LYS A 3 4.02 68.49 -27.66
C LYS A 3 3.39 67.86 -26.42
N LEU A 4 2.12 67.45 -26.52
CA LEU A 4 1.45 66.67 -25.49
C LEU A 4 2.09 65.28 -25.43
N ILE A 5 2.53 65.00 -24.22
CA ILE A 5 3.21 63.80 -23.75
C ILE A 5 2.17 62.68 -23.65
N ASN A 6 2.22 61.70 -24.55
CA ASN A 6 1.56 60.42 -24.36
C ASN A 6 2.54 59.49 -23.62
N VAL A 7 2.50 59.54 -22.29
CA VAL A 7 3.10 58.51 -21.43
C VAL A 7 2.13 57.32 -21.44
N VAL A 8 2.30 56.44 -22.43
CA VAL A 8 1.77 55.08 -22.34
C VAL A 8 2.78 54.29 -21.52
N LEU A 9 2.53 54.24 -20.22
CA LEU A 9 3.24 53.43 -19.25
C LEU A 9 2.97 51.94 -19.58
N LEU A 10 3.85 51.34 -20.36
CA LEU A 10 3.94 49.89 -20.59
C LEU A 10 4.41 49.21 -19.29
N LEU A 11 3.47 48.92 -18.40
CA LEU A 11 3.64 47.97 -17.31
C LEU A 11 3.68 46.57 -17.91
N ALA A 12 4.89 46.08 -18.20
CA ALA A 12 5.14 44.67 -18.46
C ALA A 12 4.98 43.89 -17.15
N THR A 13 3.73 43.49 -16.84
CA THR A 13 3.48 42.51 -15.79
C THR A 13 3.89 41.13 -16.30
N ALA A 14 5.08 40.69 -15.92
CA ALA A 14 5.48 39.29 -16.04
C ALA A 14 4.62 38.47 -15.07
N THR A 15 3.48 37.99 -15.53
CA THR A 15 2.71 36.96 -14.83
C THR A 15 3.44 35.63 -15.00
N PHE A 16 4.19 35.23 -13.97
CA PHE A 16 4.70 33.86 -13.88
C PHE A 16 3.53 32.92 -13.61
N THR A 17 2.95 32.33 -14.66
CA THR A 17 2.04 31.19 -14.51
C THR A 17 2.88 29.96 -14.19
N VAL A 18 2.93 29.57 -12.91
CA VAL A 18 3.45 28.25 -12.52
C VAL A 18 2.43 27.21 -12.98
N SER A 19 2.69 26.53 -14.09
CA SER A 19 1.93 25.35 -14.49
C SER A 19 2.34 24.18 -13.60
N ALA A 20 1.43 23.73 -12.73
CA ALA A 20 1.55 22.41 -12.13
C ALA A 20 1.36 21.38 -13.26
N GLN A 21 2.44 20.78 -13.75
CA GLN A 21 2.35 19.63 -14.64
C GLN A 21 1.88 18.43 -13.83
N ALA A 22 0.59 18.14 -13.90
CA ALA A 22 0.08 16.83 -13.54
C ALA A 22 0.60 15.85 -14.59
N LYS A 23 1.49 14.92 -14.20
CA LYS A 23 1.86 13.79 -15.06
C LYS A 23 0.62 12.94 -15.33
N SER A 24 0.60 12.29 -16.49
CA SER A 24 -0.41 11.28 -16.72
C SER A 24 -0.24 10.16 -15.69
N GLU A 25 -1.34 9.45 -15.42
CA GLU A 25 -1.34 8.34 -14.48
C GLU A 25 -0.37 7.22 -14.92
N GLU A 26 -0.31 6.96 -16.24
CA GLU A 26 0.62 6.00 -16.84
C GLU A 26 2.10 6.40 -16.66
N GLU A 27 2.43 7.67 -16.87
CA GLU A 27 3.79 8.17 -16.62
C GLU A 27 4.18 8.05 -15.15
N PHE A 28 3.23 8.32 -14.23
CA PHE A 28 3.46 8.16 -12.81
C PHE A 28 3.78 6.71 -12.42
N TYR A 29 3.04 5.73 -12.95
CA TYR A 29 3.31 4.31 -12.68
C TYR A 29 4.66 3.86 -13.21
N LYS A 30 4.99 4.27 -14.44
CA LYS A 30 6.29 3.97 -15.04
C LYS A 30 7.43 4.53 -14.21
N ASP A 31 7.33 5.80 -13.77
CA ASP A 31 8.35 6.43 -12.94
C ASP A 31 8.51 5.74 -11.59
N MET A 32 7.40 5.37 -10.93
CA MET A 32 7.42 4.64 -9.66
C MET A 32 8.04 3.25 -9.80
N ASN A 33 7.67 2.52 -10.85
CA ASN A 33 8.22 1.19 -11.13
C ASN A 33 9.72 1.28 -11.46
N GLN A 34 10.15 2.30 -12.22
CA GLN A 34 11.55 2.58 -12.49
C GLN A 34 12.34 2.86 -11.20
N MET A 35 11.82 3.73 -10.35
CA MET A 35 12.44 4.04 -9.04
C MET A 35 12.63 2.78 -8.20
N CYS A 36 11.66 1.86 -8.23
CA CYS A 36 11.78 0.58 -7.55
C CYS A 36 12.82 -0.35 -8.18
N ALA A 37 12.87 -0.43 -9.51
CA ALA A 37 13.84 -1.24 -10.24
C ALA A 37 15.29 -0.85 -9.91
N GLU A 38 15.56 0.44 -9.77
CA GLU A 38 16.91 1.00 -9.59
C GLU A 38 17.34 1.13 -8.12
N THR A 39 16.42 0.98 -7.16
CA THR A 39 16.74 1.18 -5.73
C THR A 39 17.81 0.20 -5.24
N ASN A 40 18.90 0.71 -4.66
CA ASN A 40 19.92 -0.16 -4.07
C ASN A 40 19.47 -0.70 -2.70
N THR A 41 18.99 -1.95 -2.67
CA THR A 41 18.51 -2.65 -1.46
C THR A 41 19.58 -2.91 -0.41
N LYS A 42 20.87 -2.82 -0.77
CA LYS A 42 22.00 -3.00 0.16
C LYS A 42 22.49 -1.69 0.76
N SER A 43 21.97 -0.55 0.30
CA SER A 43 22.36 0.76 0.83
C SER A 43 21.82 0.95 2.24
N SER A 44 22.65 1.53 3.13
CA SER A 44 22.19 1.97 4.45
C SER A 44 21.12 3.06 4.36
N THR A 45 20.98 3.73 3.22
CA THR A 45 19.97 4.76 2.96
C THR A 45 18.74 4.26 2.20
N VAL A 46 18.55 2.94 2.04
CA VAL A 46 17.39 2.40 1.33
C VAL A 46 16.05 2.88 1.90
N PHE A 47 15.99 3.13 3.21
CA PHE A 47 14.75 3.54 3.89
C PHE A 47 14.30 4.97 3.55
N ILE A 48 15.14 5.82 2.93
CA ILE A 48 14.73 7.17 2.51
C ILE A 48 14.24 7.23 1.06
N THR A 49 14.26 6.10 0.33
CA THR A 49 13.84 6.10 -1.08
C THR A 49 12.33 6.13 -1.21
N SER A 50 11.84 6.76 -2.30
CA SER A 50 10.42 6.82 -2.61
C SER A 50 9.79 5.43 -2.76
N CYS A 51 10.50 4.48 -3.39
CA CYS A 51 10.01 3.12 -3.52
C CYS A 51 9.84 2.44 -2.16
N TYR A 52 10.85 2.52 -1.28
CA TYR A 52 10.76 1.95 0.06
C TYR A 52 9.58 2.53 0.85
N GLN A 53 9.43 3.86 0.83
CA GLN A 53 8.34 4.54 1.55
C GLN A 53 6.97 4.23 0.96
N TYR A 54 6.86 4.10 -0.36
CA TYR A 54 5.62 3.66 -1.01
C TYR A 54 5.23 2.26 -0.55
N ILE A 55 6.14 1.28 -0.59
CA ILE A 55 5.87 -0.10 -0.15
C ILE A 55 5.49 -0.11 1.34
N ARG A 56 6.24 0.60 2.18
CA ARG A 56 5.93 0.73 3.61
C ARG A 56 4.55 1.31 3.84
N GLY A 57 4.19 2.37 3.12
CA GLY A 57 2.87 3.01 3.20
C GLY A 57 1.74 2.11 2.75
N PHE A 58 1.95 1.38 1.64
CA PHE A 58 1.00 0.39 1.13
C PHE A 58 0.69 -0.70 2.18
N LEU A 59 1.73 -1.27 2.80
CA LEU A 59 1.57 -2.28 3.85
C LEU A 59 0.92 -1.70 5.12
N GLN A 60 1.30 -0.48 5.51
CA GLN A 60 0.71 0.19 6.68
C GLN A 60 -0.78 0.43 6.46
N GLY A 61 -1.18 0.83 5.25
CA GLY A 61 -2.58 0.97 4.87
C GLY A 61 -3.36 -0.31 5.10
N ALA A 62 -2.85 -1.45 4.60
CA ALA A 62 -3.49 -2.75 4.79
C ALA A 62 -3.61 -3.15 6.27
N VAL A 63 -2.52 -3.02 7.04
CA VAL A 63 -2.51 -3.33 8.48
C VAL A 63 -3.55 -2.50 9.24
N ILE A 64 -3.59 -1.18 8.99
CA ILE A 64 -4.51 -0.27 9.68
C ILE A 64 -5.96 -0.62 9.34
N THR A 65 -6.29 -0.78 8.05
CA THR A 65 -7.68 -1.02 7.64
C THR A 65 -8.19 -2.35 8.18
N ASP A 66 -7.38 -3.40 8.11
CA ASP A 66 -7.77 -4.72 8.57
C ASP A 66 -7.88 -4.78 10.10
N THR A 67 -6.97 -4.14 10.83
CA THR A 67 -7.07 -4.03 12.29
C THR A 67 -8.38 -3.34 12.69
N VAL A 68 -8.74 -2.23 12.04
CA VAL A 68 -10.00 -1.52 12.31
C VAL A 68 -11.22 -2.38 11.97
N ILE A 69 -11.19 -3.13 10.86
CA ILE A 69 -12.26 -4.05 10.49
C ILE A 69 -12.39 -5.16 11.55
N MET A 70 -11.29 -5.77 11.98
CA MET A 70 -11.27 -6.79 13.01
C MET A 70 -11.86 -6.26 14.32
N GLU A 71 -11.41 -5.09 14.78
CA GLU A 71 -11.96 -4.46 15.98
C GLU A 71 -13.46 -4.21 15.87
N GLN A 72 -13.96 -3.76 14.72
CA GLN A 72 -15.40 -3.53 14.51
C GLN A 72 -16.19 -4.84 14.51
N VAL A 73 -15.62 -5.90 13.93
CA VAL A 73 -16.20 -7.25 13.96
C VAL A 73 -16.24 -7.79 15.39
N ASP A 74 -15.20 -7.59 16.19
CA ASP A 74 -15.15 -8.05 17.58
C ASP A 74 -16.05 -7.21 18.50
N LYS A 75 -16.05 -5.88 18.31
CA LYS A 75 -16.95 -4.92 18.99
C LYS A 75 -18.42 -5.09 18.58
N SER A 76 -18.72 -5.94 17.60
CA SER A 76 -20.10 -6.36 17.30
C SER A 76 -20.76 -7.15 18.44
N ALA A 77 -20.18 -7.18 19.64
CA ALA A 77 -20.83 -7.39 20.93
C ALA A 77 -22.14 -6.59 21.17
N PHE A 78 -22.48 -5.61 20.32
CA PHE A 78 -23.82 -4.98 20.25
C PHE A 78 -24.88 -5.82 19.52
N LYS A 79 -24.54 -7.01 19.03
CA LYS A 79 -25.47 -7.96 18.42
C LYS A 79 -26.47 -8.50 19.43
N SER A 80 -27.74 -8.56 19.04
CA SER A 80 -28.80 -9.26 19.77
C SER A 80 -28.41 -10.72 20.05
N SER A 81 -29.05 -11.36 21.04
CA SER A 81 -28.81 -12.78 21.36
C SER A 81 -29.00 -13.71 20.15
N TYR A 82 -29.91 -13.36 19.22
CA TYR A 82 -30.14 -14.07 17.97
C TYR A 82 -28.94 -13.97 17.01
N GLU A 83 -28.42 -12.76 16.81
CA GLU A 83 -27.26 -12.52 15.94
C GLU A 83 -26.00 -13.17 16.49
N ASN A 84 -25.81 -13.13 17.81
CA ASN A 84 -24.68 -13.79 18.47
C ASN A 84 -24.77 -15.32 18.32
N ARG A 85 -25.95 -15.92 18.54
CA ARG A 85 -26.18 -17.35 18.30
C ARG A 85 -25.95 -17.72 16.83
N ALA A 86 -26.48 -16.94 15.89
CA ALA A 86 -26.31 -17.20 14.46
C ALA A 86 -24.83 -17.12 14.06
N TYR A 87 -24.11 -16.10 14.54
CA TYR A 87 -22.69 -15.95 14.32
C TYR A 87 -21.89 -17.13 14.88
N ARG A 88 -22.13 -17.52 16.14
CA ARG A 88 -21.47 -18.69 16.76
C ARG A 88 -21.71 -19.99 16.01
N THR A 89 -22.91 -20.19 15.47
CA THR A 89 -23.29 -21.43 14.80
C THR A 89 -22.79 -21.49 13.35
N ARG A 90 -22.66 -20.35 12.67
CA ARG A 90 -22.25 -20.28 11.26
C ARG A 90 -20.77 -19.96 11.04
N VAL A 91 -20.18 -19.14 11.91
CA VAL A 91 -18.81 -18.64 11.78
C VAL A 91 -17.86 -19.31 12.79
N GLY A 92 -18.38 -19.74 13.94
CA GLY A 92 -17.60 -20.36 15.03
C GLY A 92 -17.27 -19.39 16.17
N MET A 93 -16.72 -19.91 17.28
CA MET A 93 -16.15 -19.11 18.36
C MET A 93 -14.63 -19.15 18.28
N GLU A 94 -14.01 -17.98 18.39
CA GLU A 94 -12.57 -17.72 18.43
C GLU A 94 -11.78 -17.90 17.14
N ARG A 95 -11.34 -16.76 16.59
CA ARG A 95 -10.05 -16.69 15.92
C ARG A 95 -9.03 -16.25 16.97
N THR A 96 -8.29 -17.20 17.53
CA THR A 96 -7.38 -16.96 18.67
C THR A 96 -6.17 -16.10 18.36
N LYS A 97 -5.91 -15.79 17.09
CA LYS A 97 -4.99 -14.73 16.61
C LYS A 97 -5.19 -14.58 15.11
N THR A 98 -5.98 -13.59 14.70
CA THR A 98 -6.12 -13.28 13.28
C THR A 98 -4.98 -12.35 12.87
N PRO A 99 -4.19 -12.66 11.83
CA PRO A 99 -3.14 -11.76 11.36
C PRO A 99 -3.72 -10.40 10.96
N ALA A 100 -2.99 -9.32 11.25
CA ALA A 100 -3.43 -7.94 10.99
C ALA A 100 -3.68 -7.60 9.51
N THR A 101 -3.49 -8.53 8.57
CA THR A 101 -3.74 -8.35 7.13
C THR A 101 -4.66 -9.43 6.54
N LEU A 102 -5.38 -10.20 7.38
CA LEU A 102 -6.22 -11.31 6.92
C LEU A 102 -7.26 -10.89 5.86
N TYR A 103 -7.95 -9.77 6.06
CA TYR A 103 -9.00 -9.30 5.15
C TYR A 103 -8.43 -8.77 3.83
N ALA A 104 -7.18 -8.34 3.83
CA ALA A 104 -6.42 -8.05 2.61
C ALA A 104 -5.97 -9.33 1.88
N GLY A 105 -6.18 -10.53 2.41
CA GLY A 105 -5.94 -11.79 1.71
C GLY A 105 -4.47 -12.25 1.67
N PHE A 106 -3.62 -11.68 2.52
CA PHE A 106 -2.24 -12.10 2.78
C PHE A 106 -1.94 -11.97 4.28
N CYS A 107 -0.95 -12.66 4.82
CA CYS A 107 -0.70 -12.71 6.27
C CYS A 107 0.76 -12.40 6.59
N LEU A 108 1.01 -11.15 7.01
CA LEU A 108 2.34 -10.75 7.49
C LEU A 108 2.75 -11.56 8.73
N PRO A 109 4.06 -11.76 8.97
CA PRO A 109 4.56 -12.55 10.08
C PRO A 109 4.26 -11.91 11.45
N ASP A 110 4.23 -10.58 11.49
CA ASP A 110 3.90 -9.78 12.66
C ASP A 110 2.72 -8.87 12.36
N ASP A 111 2.05 -8.37 13.40
CA ASP A 111 0.93 -7.42 13.29
C ASP A 111 1.39 -6.00 12.90
N ASN A 112 2.67 -5.82 12.55
CA ASN A 112 3.27 -4.55 12.17
C ASN A 112 4.12 -4.70 10.91
N VAL A 113 4.25 -3.60 10.18
CA VAL A 113 5.14 -3.53 9.01
C VAL A 113 6.58 -3.35 9.47
N THR A 114 7.38 -4.41 9.34
CA THR A 114 8.81 -4.38 9.69
C THR A 114 9.68 -3.96 8.51
N HIS A 115 10.91 -3.53 8.81
CA HIS A 115 11.90 -3.20 7.80
C HIS A 115 12.23 -4.41 6.91
N GLU A 116 12.34 -5.62 7.49
CA GLU A 116 12.65 -6.83 6.75
C GLU A 116 11.56 -7.17 5.73
N VAL A 117 10.28 -7.01 6.09
CA VAL A 117 9.16 -7.26 5.17
C VAL A 117 9.21 -6.30 3.98
N VAL A 118 9.47 -5.01 4.23
CA VAL A 118 9.57 -4.00 3.16
C VAL A 118 10.75 -4.31 2.23
N LEU A 119 11.92 -4.64 2.78
CA LEU A 119 13.09 -5.01 1.98
C LEU A 119 12.88 -6.30 1.19
N HIS A 120 12.22 -7.28 1.78
CA HIS A 120 11.87 -8.52 1.09
C HIS A 120 10.97 -8.24 -0.12
N LEU A 121 9.90 -7.45 0.07
CA LEU A 121 9.03 -7.07 -1.05
C LEU A 121 9.76 -6.26 -2.12
N LEU A 122 10.56 -5.27 -1.70
CA LEU A 122 11.33 -4.45 -2.63
C LEU A 122 12.24 -5.31 -3.51
N LYS A 123 12.92 -6.30 -2.91
CA LYS A 123 13.72 -7.26 -3.64
C LYS A 123 12.86 -8.12 -4.59
N SER A 124 11.73 -8.62 -4.13
CA SER A 124 10.81 -9.41 -4.97
C SER A 124 10.29 -8.62 -6.17
N VAL A 125 10.00 -7.32 -6.01
CA VAL A 125 9.61 -6.42 -7.10
C VAL A 125 10.75 -6.32 -8.13
N GLN A 126 11.98 -6.09 -7.67
CA GLN A 126 13.15 -5.99 -8.56
C GLN A 126 13.41 -7.29 -9.31
N ASP A 127 13.29 -8.43 -8.63
CA ASP A 127 13.50 -9.74 -9.24
C ASP A 127 12.39 -10.04 -10.27
N ASN A 128 11.14 -9.64 -10.00
CA ASN A 128 10.02 -9.77 -10.94
C ASN A 128 10.20 -8.87 -12.18
N PHE A 129 10.61 -7.60 -12.00
CA PHE A 129 10.83 -6.68 -13.12
C PHE A 129 12.01 -7.12 -14.01
N LYS A 130 13.08 -7.66 -13.42
CA LYS A 130 14.20 -8.23 -14.20
C LYS A 130 13.77 -9.44 -15.03
N ALA A 131 12.82 -10.23 -14.53
CA ALA A 131 12.30 -11.40 -15.24
C ALA A 131 11.29 -11.04 -16.33
N ALA A 132 10.71 -9.84 -16.31
CA ALA A 132 9.65 -9.41 -17.22
C ALA A 132 10.16 -8.81 -18.55
N ASP A 133 11.49 -8.79 -18.78
CA ASP A 133 12.21 -8.13 -19.89
C ASP A 133 12.01 -6.60 -19.99
N GLU A 134 10.85 -6.08 -19.61
CA GLU A 134 10.49 -4.67 -19.52
C GLU A 134 9.85 -4.34 -18.16
N ILE A 135 9.96 -3.07 -17.76
CA ILE A 135 9.29 -2.58 -16.56
C ILE A 135 7.80 -2.42 -16.87
N PRO A 136 6.90 -3.04 -16.09
CA PRO A 136 5.47 -2.97 -16.37
C PRO A 136 4.91 -1.54 -16.29
N GLY A 137 3.88 -1.26 -17.09
CA GLY A 137 3.17 0.02 -17.09
C GLY A 137 2.01 0.10 -16.10
N ASN A 138 1.64 -1.00 -15.43
CA ASN A 138 0.55 -1.02 -14.46
C ASN A 138 1.01 -0.53 -13.07
N PRO A 139 0.08 -0.17 -12.17
CA PRO A 139 0.41 0.37 -10.86
C PRO A 139 1.30 -0.57 -10.03
N LEU A 140 2.30 0.00 -9.35
CA LEU A 140 3.14 -0.74 -8.41
C LEU A 140 2.30 -1.50 -7.36
N SER A 141 1.19 -0.93 -6.91
CA SER A 141 0.26 -1.55 -5.96
C SER A 141 -0.28 -2.91 -6.42
N GLU A 142 -0.55 -3.09 -7.72
CA GLU A 142 -1.02 -4.37 -8.26
C GLU A 142 0.06 -5.45 -8.18
N HIS A 143 1.31 -5.08 -8.49
CA HIS A 143 2.45 -5.98 -8.34
C HIS A 143 2.70 -6.33 -6.89
N LEU A 144 2.69 -5.34 -6.00
CA LEU A 144 2.86 -5.57 -4.57
C LEU A 144 1.79 -6.53 -4.05
N TYR A 145 0.53 -6.33 -4.44
CA TYR A 145 -0.57 -7.19 -4.03
C TYR A 145 -0.38 -8.64 -4.49
N ALA A 146 0.01 -8.85 -5.76
CA ALA A 146 0.29 -10.19 -6.28
C ALA A 146 1.46 -10.87 -5.54
N LEU A 147 2.57 -10.13 -5.33
CA LEU A 147 3.75 -10.62 -4.63
C LEU A 147 3.48 -10.92 -3.15
N LEU A 148 2.62 -10.14 -2.50
CA LEU A 148 2.19 -10.38 -1.11
C LEU A 148 1.47 -11.70 -0.96
N LYS A 149 0.51 -11.97 -1.84
CA LYS A 149 -0.22 -13.25 -1.82
C LYS A 149 0.69 -14.46 -2.03
N GLN A 150 1.73 -14.29 -2.84
CA GLN A 150 2.72 -15.35 -3.08
C GLN A 150 3.69 -15.52 -1.92
N SER A 151 4.20 -14.42 -1.36
CA SER A 151 5.26 -14.42 -0.34
C SER A 151 4.73 -14.66 1.07
N TYR A 152 3.50 -14.23 1.35
CA TYR A 152 2.88 -14.25 2.67
C TYR A 152 1.46 -14.86 2.59
N PRO A 153 1.31 -16.11 2.13
CA PRO A 153 0.01 -16.75 2.09
C PRO A 153 -0.53 -16.95 3.52
N CYS A 154 -1.81 -16.66 3.71
CA CYS A 154 -2.49 -17.02 4.95
C CYS A 154 -2.60 -18.54 5.06
N LYS A 155 -2.28 -19.10 6.24
CA LYS A 155 -2.56 -20.51 6.52
C LYS A 155 -4.08 -20.68 6.67
N ASP A 156 -4.63 -21.73 6.08
CA ASP A 156 -6.04 -22.06 6.26
C ASP A 156 -6.35 -22.24 7.76
N SER A 157 -7.38 -21.55 8.21
CA SER A 157 -7.86 -21.55 9.61
C SER A 157 -8.41 -22.90 10.11
N THR A 158 -8.23 -23.99 9.35
CA THR A 158 -8.77 -25.33 9.64
C THR A 158 -7.92 -26.20 10.57
N GLN A 159 -6.76 -25.74 11.05
CA GLN A 159 -5.88 -26.58 11.90
C GLN A 159 -5.96 -26.32 13.42
N VAL A 160 -7.03 -25.70 13.94
CA VAL A 160 -7.20 -25.49 15.40
C VAL A 160 -8.33 -26.36 16.00
N SER A 161 -8.77 -27.43 15.31
CA SER A 161 -9.88 -28.27 15.80
C SER A 161 -9.66 -29.77 15.66
N VAL A 162 -8.50 -30.31 16.06
CA VAL A 162 -8.35 -31.75 16.33
C VAL A 162 -7.54 -31.97 17.61
N ASP A 163 -8.16 -31.68 18.76
CA ASP A 163 -7.91 -32.42 19.99
C ASP A 163 -9.15 -32.28 20.89
N ARG A 164 -10.16 -33.09 20.59
CA ARG A 164 -11.26 -33.37 21.52
C ARG A 164 -11.01 -34.76 22.10
N LYS A 165 -10.47 -34.79 23.32
CA LYS A 165 -10.63 -35.92 24.25
C LYS A 165 -11.94 -35.77 25.00
#